data_AF-A0A7S0I044-F1
#
_entry.id   AF-A0A7S0I044-F1
#
_cell.length_a   1.000
_cell.length_b   1.000
_cell.length_c   1.000
_cell.angle_alpha   90.00
_cell.angle_beta   90.00
_cell.angle_gamma   90.00
#
_symmetry.space_group_name_H-M   'P 1'
#
loop_
_entity.id
_entity.type
_entity.pdbx_description
1 polymer ?
#
loop_
_entity_poly.entity_id
_entity_poly.type
_entity_poly.pdbx_seq_one_letter_code
_entity_poly.pdbx_strand_id
1 'polypeptide(L)'
;SLYSQWLNRLRSPSFPKPQPLPPPPAAAAGGGAPDAKNALFAQLNQGGDVTKGLKKVIKGEKIDRPIPVPKAKAAPAAAAKAAAVVKPPKFGLNGKKWEVEFQKDNQTIVIDESNAKQACYIYKCVNCVIYVKDKINSIALDGCKKCQVVFADVVSGVELVDCDACKLQCTGTVHTVSIDKSQGIQVILNEASLKAEILTAKCSELNVIVPGSEFEGGEYKEFALPEQFISKWNAATKKYETECMSHSA
;
A
#
# COMPACT_ATOMS: atom_id res chain seq x y z
N SER A 1 -8.43 -29.35 -6.29
CA SER A 1 -8.28 -27.99 -6.86
C SER A 1 -7.12 -27.29 -6.17
N LEU A 2 -6.28 -26.54 -6.91
CA LEU A 2 -5.21 -25.69 -6.37
C LEU A 2 -5.74 -24.71 -5.30
N TYR A 3 -7.01 -24.32 -5.40
CA TYR A 3 -7.73 -23.52 -4.41
C TYR A 3 -7.83 -24.18 -3.02
N SER A 4 -8.01 -25.51 -2.98
CA SER A 4 -8.09 -26.28 -1.73
C SER A 4 -6.72 -26.44 -1.06
N GLN A 5 -5.64 -26.45 -1.86
CA GLN A 5 -4.26 -26.51 -1.35
C GLN A 5 -3.80 -25.15 -0.81
N TRP A 6 -4.29 -24.04 -1.39
CA TRP A 6 -4.08 -22.68 -0.87
C TRP A 6 -4.77 -22.45 0.48
N LEU A 7 -6.04 -22.90 0.65
CA LEU A 7 -6.78 -22.78 1.91
C LEU A 7 -6.17 -23.58 3.08
N ASN A 8 -5.54 -24.73 2.81
CA ASN A 8 -4.90 -25.53 3.85
C ASN A 8 -3.55 -24.95 4.32
N ARG A 9 -2.87 -24.13 3.50
CA ARG A 9 -1.64 -23.43 3.90
C ARG A 9 -1.85 -22.23 4.81
N LEU A 10 -3.09 -21.74 4.93
CA LEU A 10 -3.44 -20.60 5.80
C LEU A 10 -3.83 -21.00 7.24
N ARG A 11 -3.87 -22.30 7.57
CA ARG A 11 -4.07 -22.76 8.95
C ARG A 11 -2.75 -22.78 9.70
N SER A 12 -2.38 -21.65 10.29
CA SER A 12 -1.33 -21.59 11.31
C SER A 12 -1.84 -22.14 12.66
N PRO A 13 -0.95 -22.71 13.50
CA PRO A 13 -1.32 -23.31 14.79
C PRO A 13 -1.86 -22.25 15.77
N SER A 14 -2.81 -22.68 16.61
CA SER A 14 -3.49 -21.84 17.59
C SER A 14 -2.51 -21.20 18.59
N PHE A 15 -2.47 -19.87 18.60
CA PHE A 15 -1.82 -19.11 19.68
C PHE A 15 -2.64 -19.22 20.98
N PRO A 16 -2.01 -19.41 22.15
CA PRO A 16 -2.71 -19.40 23.43
C PRO A 16 -3.30 -18.02 23.72
N LYS A 17 -4.48 -18.02 24.37
CA LYS A 17 -5.24 -16.80 24.71
C LYS A 17 -4.40 -15.85 25.58
N PRO A 18 -4.43 -14.52 25.32
CA PRO A 18 -3.77 -13.53 26.18
C PRO A 18 -4.39 -13.54 27.59
N GLN A 19 -3.56 -13.51 28.62
CA GLN A 19 -4.00 -13.28 30.00
C GLN A 19 -4.40 -11.81 30.20
N PRO A 20 -5.36 -11.49 31.10
CA PRO A 20 -5.76 -10.12 31.38
C PRO A 20 -4.63 -9.30 31.98
N LEU A 21 -4.44 -8.07 31.49
CA LEU A 21 -3.51 -7.10 32.06
C LEU A 21 -3.99 -6.62 33.45
N PRO A 22 -3.08 -6.33 34.39
CA PRO A 22 -3.43 -5.75 35.68
C PRO A 22 -4.03 -4.34 35.52
N PRO A 23 -4.94 -3.91 36.42
CA PRO A 23 -5.57 -2.61 36.34
C PRO A 23 -4.57 -1.47 36.60
N PRO A 24 -4.76 -0.30 35.95
CA PRO A 24 -3.88 0.86 36.12
C PRO A 24 -4.04 1.49 37.52
N PRO A 25 -2.98 2.07 38.09
CA PRO A 25 -3.04 2.79 39.36
C PRO A 25 -3.89 4.07 39.24
N ALA A 26 -4.63 4.39 40.30
CA ALA A 26 -5.51 5.54 40.38
C ALA A 26 -4.72 6.87 40.27
N ALA A 27 -5.13 7.74 39.35
CA ALA A 27 -4.56 9.07 39.18
C ALA A 27 -5.15 10.05 40.21
N ALA A 28 -4.25 10.72 40.94
CA ALA A 28 -4.57 11.84 41.82
C ALA A 28 -5.03 13.07 41.00
N ALA A 29 -5.95 13.83 41.58
CA ALA A 29 -6.56 15.01 40.99
C ALA A 29 -5.57 16.18 40.86
N GLY A 30 -5.60 16.85 39.70
CA GLY A 30 -4.95 18.14 39.46
C GLY A 30 -5.60 18.82 38.25
N GLY A 31 -6.28 19.93 38.50
CA GLY A 31 -7.18 20.59 37.54
C GLY A 31 -6.50 21.44 36.46
N GLY A 32 -7.21 21.62 35.34
CA GLY A 32 -6.93 22.60 34.30
C GLY A 32 -7.85 22.47 33.07
N ALA A 33 -8.74 23.46 32.90
CA ALA A 33 -9.59 23.81 31.74
C ALA A 33 -10.63 22.79 31.18
N PRO A 34 -11.91 23.17 30.95
CA PRO A 34 -12.90 22.27 30.36
C PRO A 34 -12.72 22.14 28.85
N ASP A 35 -12.24 20.98 28.43
CA ASP A 35 -12.13 20.53 27.05
C ASP A 35 -13.48 20.47 26.33
N ALA A 36 -13.62 21.25 25.25
CA ALA A 36 -14.73 21.18 24.28
C ALA A 36 -14.97 19.75 23.71
N LYS A 37 -13.99 18.86 23.85
CA LYS A 37 -14.09 17.44 23.47
C LYS A 37 -14.98 16.65 24.43
N ASN A 38 -14.93 16.92 25.74
CA ASN A 38 -15.81 16.26 26.71
C ASN A 38 -17.27 16.65 26.54
N ALA A 39 -17.54 17.89 26.11
CA ALA A 39 -18.90 18.32 25.77
C ALA A 39 -19.48 17.54 24.58
N LEU A 40 -18.64 17.24 23.58
CA LEU A 40 -19.04 16.49 22.39
C LEU A 40 -19.31 15.01 22.70
N PHE A 41 -18.48 14.38 23.54
CA PHE A 41 -18.69 12.99 23.97
C PHE A 41 -19.90 12.85 24.91
N ALA A 42 -20.18 13.86 25.76
CA ALA A 42 -21.38 13.88 26.59
C ALA A 42 -22.67 13.99 25.75
N GLN A 43 -22.64 14.69 24.61
CA GLN A 43 -23.77 14.76 23.68
C GLN A 43 -24.01 13.44 22.92
N LEU A 44 -22.94 12.70 22.61
CA LEU A 44 -23.00 11.41 21.92
C LEU A 44 -23.50 10.27 22.83
N ASN A 45 -23.20 10.31 24.13
CA ASN A 45 -23.67 9.31 25.10
C ASN A 45 -25.15 9.46 25.49
N GLN A 46 -25.88 10.43 24.93
CA GLN A 46 -27.33 10.57 25.17
C GLN A 46 -28.17 9.46 24.52
N GLY A 47 -27.59 8.59 23.69
CA GLY A 47 -28.26 7.37 23.20
C GLY A 47 -29.64 7.65 22.59
N GLY A 48 -30.54 6.66 22.61
CA GLY A 48 -31.86 6.72 21.96
C GLY A 48 -32.81 7.86 22.41
N ASP A 49 -32.43 8.67 23.40
CA ASP A 49 -33.22 9.81 23.88
C ASP A 49 -33.26 10.99 22.92
N VAL A 50 -32.37 11.06 21.92
CA VAL A 50 -32.44 12.02 20.81
C VAL A 50 -33.75 11.88 20.00
N THR A 51 -34.41 10.71 20.08
CA THR A 51 -35.67 10.46 19.36
C THR A 51 -36.93 10.89 20.13
N LYS A 52 -36.83 11.26 21.42
CA LYS A 52 -37.98 11.63 22.26
C LYS A 52 -38.62 12.99 21.89
N GLY A 53 -37.89 13.85 21.16
CA GLY A 53 -38.38 15.14 20.69
C GLY A 53 -39.12 15.12 19.34
N LEU A 54 -39.16 13.97 18.66
CA LEU A 54 -39.77 13.87 17.34
C LEU A 54 -41.26 13.54 17.47
N LYS A 55 -42.13 14.47 17.07
CA LYS A 55 -43.57 14.19 16.92
C LYS A 55 -43.76 13.10 15.85
N LYS A 56 -44.50 12.05 16.20
CA LYS A 56 -44.91 11.02 15.22
C LYS A 56 -45.83 11.64 14.18
N VAL A 57 -45.43 11.59 12.92
CA VAL A 57 -46.25 12.05 11.79
C VAL A 57 -47.39 11.05 11.58
N ILE A 58 -48.63 11.49 11.79
CA ILE A 58 -49.81 10.72 11.40
C ILE A 58 -50.04 10.94 9.90
N LYS A 59 -50.23 9.86 9.17
CA LYS A 59 -50.38 9.87 7.71
C LYS A 59 -51.61 10.69 7.30
N GLY A 60 -51.39 11.93 6.86
CA GLY A 60 -52.44 12.83 6.37
C GLY A 60 -52.27 14.31 6.76
N GLU A 61 -51.39 14.64 7.70
CA GLU A 61 -51.20 16.04 8.13
C GLU A 61 -50.21 16.78 7.19
N LYS A 62 -50.66 17.83 6.50
CA LYS A 62 -49.78 18.75 5.76
C LYS A 62 -49.25 19.80 6.73
N ILE A 63 -47.93 19.85 6.90
CA ILE A 63 -47.25 20.88 7.69
C ILE A 63 -47.18 22.16 6.82
N ASP A 64 -48.11 23.08 7.01
CA ASP A 64 -48.19 24.35 6.26
C ASP A 64 -47.40 25.48 6.97
N ARG A 65 -46.16 25.16 7.38
CA ARG A 65 -45.22 26.14 7.93
C ARG A 65 -43.88 26.00 7.22
N PRO A 66 -43.22 27.11 6.85
CA PRO A 66 -41.90 27.06 6.24
C PRO A 66 -40.93 26.32 7.15
N ILE A 67 -40.40 25.19 6.69
CA ILE A 67 -39.33 24.47 7.37
C ILE A 67 -38.07 25.34 7.21
N PRO A 68 -37.44 25.84 8.29
CA PRO A 68 -36.19 26.56 8.16
C PRO A 68 -35.13 25.59 7.62
N VAL A 69 -34.77 25.73 6.35
CA VAL A 69 -33.65 24.99 5.76
C VAL A 69 -32.39 25.53 6.43
N PRO A 70 -31.64 24.72 7.20
CA PRO A 70 -30.38 25.19 7.74
C PRO A 70 -29.47 25.54 6.56
N LYS A 71 -29.02 26.79 6.45
CA LYS A 71 -27.96 27.16 5.51
C LYS A 71 -26.83 26.16 5.70
N ALA A 72 -26.45 25.48 4.61
CA ALA A 72 -25.34 24.54 4.62
C ALA A 72 -24.12 25.24 5.21
N LYS A 73 -23.74 24.88 6.44
CA LYS A 73 -22.39 25.18 6.93
C LYS A 73 -21.44 24.52 5.93
N ALA A 74 -20.46 25.30 5.48
CA ALA A 74 -19.38 24.82 4.64
C ALA A 74 -18.91 23.45 5.17
N ALA A 75 -18.78 22.49 4.27
CA ALA A 75 -18.27 21.16 4.59
C ALA A 75 -17.01 21.33 5.45
N PRO A 76 -16.89 20.64 6.61
CA PRO A 76 -15.67 20.69 7.38
C PRO A 76 -14.52 20.32 6.44
N ALA A 77 -13.53 21.21 6.36
CA ALA A 77 -12.30 20.97 5.61
C ALA A 77 -11.79 19.57 5.96
N ALA A 78 -11.49 18.78 4.93
CA ALA A 78 -10.95 17.44 5.09
C ALA A 78 -9.85 17.49 6.16
N ALA A 79 -10.03 16.72 7.23
CA ALA A 79 -9.06 16.65 8.31
C ALA A 79 -7.69 16.38 7.68
N ALA A 80 -6.76 17.32 7.83
CA ALA A 80 -5.40 17.15 7.37
C ALA A 80 -4.90 15.82 7.92
N LYS A 81 -4.50 14.91 7.02
CA LYS A 81 -3.86 13.65 7.41
C LYS A 81 -2.75 14.03 8.39
N ALA A 82 -2.81 13.49 9.60
CA ALA A 82 -1.80 13.73 10.62
C ALA A 82 -0.42 13.55 10.00
N ALA A 83 0.44 14.57 10.13
CA ALA A 83 1.79 14.52 9.61
C ALA A 83 2.47 13.26 10.16
N ALA A 84 3.02 12.43 9.27
CA ALA A 84 3.67 11.19 9.66
C ALA A 84 4.80 11.52 10.65
N VAL A 85 4.83 10.78 11.76
CA VAL A 85 5.91 10.87 12.75
C VAL A 85 7.22 10.54 12.02
N VAL A 86 8.11 11.53 11.89
CA VAL A 86 9.41 11.38 11.25
C VAL A 86 10.31 10.61 12.20
N LYS A 87 10.52 9.32 11.91
CA LYS A 87 11.54 8.52 12.60
C LYS A 87 12.93 8.84 12.03
N PRO A 88 14.00 8.67 12.81
CA PRO A 88 15.35 8.91 12.30
C PRO A 88 15.67 7.95 11.14
N PRO A 89 16.39 8.43 10.11
CA PRO A 89 16.85 7.58 9.02
C PRO A 89 17.70 6.42 9.55
N LYS A 90 17.44 5.22 9.04
CA LYS A 90 18.20 4.01 9.34
C LYS A 90 18.86 3.51 8.07
N PHE A 91 20.14 3.19 8.18
CA PHE A 91 20.86 2.49 7.13
C PHE A 91 21.90 1.56 7.76
N GLY A 92 21.78 0.26 7.52
CA GLY A 92 22.76 -0.71 7.99
C GLY A 92 22.32 -2.16 7.84
N LEU A 93 23.27 -3.06 8.06
CA LEU A 93 23.03 -4.50 8.06
C LEU A 93 22.62 -4.98 9.45
N ASN A 94 21.43 -5.55 9.56
CA ASN A 94 20.92 -6.20 10.75
C ASN A 94 20.83 -7.72 10.53
N GLY A 95 21.88 -8.43 10.96
CA GLY A 95 22.03 -9.86 10.71
C GLY A 95 22.19 -10.17 9.23
N LYS A 96 21.11 -10.63 8.57
CA LYS A 96 21.08 -10.91 7.13
C LYS A 96 20.22 -9.92 6.34
N LYS A 97 19.69 -8.88 6.99
CA LYS A 97 18.75 -7.94 6.40
C LYS A 97 19.38 -6.56 6.35
N TRP A 98 19.58 -6.02 5.16
CA TRP A 98 19.86 -4.61 4.95
C TRP A 98 18.60 -3.81 5.21
N GLU A 99 18.68 -2.85 6.13
CA GLU A 99 17.58 -1.99 6.51
C GLU A 99 17.86 -0.57 6.01
N VAL A 100 17.06 -0.12 5.05
CA VAL A 100 17.06 1.25 4.51
C VAL A 100 15.72 1.87 4.90
N GLU A 101 15.66 2.57 6.03
CA GLU A 101 14.38 3.03 6.59
C GLU A 101 14.35 4.54 6.78
N PHE A 102 13.18 5.15 6.56
CA PHE A 102 12.90 6.57 6.83
C PHE A 102 13.87 7.55 6.15
N GLN A 103 14.49 7.14 5.06
CA GLN A 103 15.37 8.00 4.26
C GLN A 103 14.54 9.04 3.53
N LYS A 104 15.06 10.25 3.42
CA LYS A 104 14.39 11.35 2.72
C LYS A 104 15.40 12.14 1.90
N ASP A 105 15.06 12.41 0.64
CA ASP A 105 15.84 13.26 -0.26
C ASP A 105 17.31 12.77 -0.45
N ASN A 106 17.54 11.46 -0.31
CA ASN A 106 18.87 10.85 -0.38
C ASN A 106 19.06 10.07 -1.69
N GLN A 107 19.89 10.61 -2.58
CA GLN A 107 20.10 10.10 -3.94
C GLN A 107 21.34 9.20 -4.05
N THR A 108 22.00 8.87 -2.94
CA THR A 108 23.33 8.24 -2.92
C THR A 108 23.41 7.02 -1.99
N ILE A 109 22.30 6.33 -1.73
CA ILE A 109 22.29 5.14 -0.88
C ILE A 109 22.86 3.98 -1.68
N VAL A 110 23.97 3.40 -1.23
CA VAL A 110 24.64 2.30 -1.92
C VAL A 110 24.84 1.14 -0.96
N ILE A 111 24.40 -0.04 -1.37
CA ILE A 111 24.70 -1.33 -0.75
C ILE A 111 25.73 -2.02 -1.65
N ASP A 112 26.99 -2.00 -1.23
CA ASP A 112 28.18 -2.40 -1.95
C ASP A 112 28.80 -3.72 -1.48
N GLU A 113 28.53 -4.14 -0.24
CA GLU A 113 29.00 -5.41 0.32
C GLU A 113 27.83 -6.33 0.69
N SER A 114 27.02 -6.69 -0.32
CA SER A 114 25.92 -7.62 -0.15
C SER A 114 26.24 -9.03 -0.64
N ASN A 115 25.44 -10.02 -0.23
CA ASN A 115 25.57 -11.38 -0.75
C ASN A 115 24.21 -12.06 -0.96
N ALA A 116 24.23 -13.16 -1.73
CA ALA A 116 23.05 -13.91 -2.13
C ALA A 116 22.23 -14.53 -0.99
N LYS A 117 22.70 -14.47 0.27
CA LYS A 117 21.96 -14.93 1.46
C LYS A 117 21.29 -13.78 2.22
N GLN A 118 21.60 -12.54 1.87
CA GLN A 118 21.04 -11.35 2.50
C GLN A 118 19.79 -10.87 1.76
N ALA A 119 18.98 -10.06 2.43
CA ALA A 119 17.80 -9.41 1.86
C ALA A 119 17.87 -7.90 2.09
N CYS A 120 17.32 -7.09 1.18
CA CYS A 120 17.20 -5.65 1.34
C CYS A 120 15.75 -5.28 1.64
N TYR A 121 15.53 -4.49 2.69
CA TYR A 121 14.23 -3.96 3.05
C TYR A 121 14.30 -2.44 3.11
N ILE A 122 13.50 -1.83 2.24
CA ILE A 122 13.44 -0.38 2.03
C ILE A 122 12.09 0.08 2.53
N TYR A 123 12.08 0.80 3.65
CA TYR A 123 10.86 1.12 4.40
C TYR A 123 10.65 2.62 4.55
N LYS A 124 9.47 3.12 4.16
CA LYS A 124 9.06 4.53 4.33
C LYS A 124 10.12 5.53 3.83
N CYS A 125 10.83 5.19 2.75
CA CYS A 125 11.76 6.09 2.09
C CYS A 125 11.01 7.03 1.14
N VAL A 126 11.45 8.28 1.05
CA VAL A 126 10.82 9.30 0.20
C VAL A 126 11.87 10.03 -0.63
N ASN A 127 11.67 10.09 -1.95
CA ASN A 127 12.57 10.79 -2.88
C ASN A 127 14.03 10.33 -2.75
N CYS A 128 14.25 9.01 -2.83
CA CYS A 128 15.57 8.40 -2.64
C CYS A 128 15.99 7.56 -3.84
N VAL A 129 17.30 7.45 -4.07
CA VAL A 129 17.88 6.49 -5.03
C VAL A 129 18.75 5.51 -4.27
N ILE A 130 18.45 4.22 -4.42
CA ILE A 130 19.10 3.11 -3.75
C ILE A 130 19.76 2.20 -4.78
N TYR A 131 21.05 1.97 -4.63
CA TYR A 131 21.82 1.06 -5.47
C TYR A 131 22.14 -0.22 -4.71
N VAL A 132 21.72 -1.38 -5.23
CA VAL A 132 22.05 -2.71 -4.72
C VAL A 132 22.99 -3.38 -5.73
N LYS A 133 24.30 -3.27 -5.51
CA LYS A 133 25.30 -3.58 -6.53
C LYS A 133 25.51 -5.07 -6.75
N ASP A 134 25.49 -5.86 -5.68
CA ASP A 134 25.75 -7.30 -5.78
C ASP A 134 24.46 -8.12 -5.87
N LYS A 135 24.65 -9.40 -6.15
CA LYS A 135 23.59 -10.40 -6.08
C LYS A 135 23.06 -10.53 -4.65
N ILE A 136 21.75 -10.37 -4.49
CA ILE A 136 21.05 -10.48 -3.21
C ILE A 136 19.92 -11.52 -3.28
N ASN A 137 19.45 -12.02 -2.14
CA ASN A 137 18.33 -12.97 -2.14
C ASN A 137 17.03 -12.29 -2.59
N SER A 138 16.66 -11.19 -1.94
CA SER A 138 15.40 -10.48 -2.17
C SER A 138 15.52 -8.99 -1.89
N ILE A 139 14.63 -8.20 -2.51
CA ILE A 139 14.48 -6.77 -2.26
C ILE A 139 12.99 -6.51 -1.99
N ALA A 140 12.68 -5.78 -0.93
CA ALA A 140 11.30 -5.40 -0.60
C ALA A 140 11.23 -3.90 -0.34
N LEU A 141 10.30 -3.22 -1.03
CA LEU A 141 9.95 -1.82 -0.83
C LEU A 141 8.60 -1.77 -0.14
N ASP A 142 8.50 -1.07 0.99
CA ASP A 142 7.26 -0.93 1.74
C ASP A 142 7.03 0.53 2.11
N GLY A 143 5.91 1.09 1.63
CA GLY A 143 5.51 2.44 1.97
C GLY A 143 6.39 3.54 1.37
N CYS A 144 7.14 3.24 0.31
CA CYS A 144 8.10 4.16 -0.30
C CYS A 144 7.44 5.09 -1.32
N LYS A 145 7.95 6.31 -1.47
CA LYS A 145 7.39 7.31 -2.39
C LYS A 145 8.47 7.98 -3.23
N LYS A 146 8.31 8.03 -4.55
CA LYS A 146 9.29 8.66 -5.46
C LYS A 146 10.69 8.08 -5.31
N CYS A 147 10.80 6.77 -5.05
CA CYS A 147 12.09 6.11 -4.89
C CYS A 147 12.51 5.38 -6.17
N GLN A 148 13.79 5.40 -6.48
CA GLN A 148 14.38 4.57 -7.53
C GLN A 148 15.29 3.52 -6.90
N VAL A 149 15.13 2.26 -7.28
CA VAL A 149 16.00 1.16 -6.86
C VAL A 149 16.66 0.57 -8.09
N VAL A 150 17.98 0.64 -8.15
CA VAL A 150 18.80 0.02 -9.20
C VAL A 150 19.48 -1.19 -8.58
N PHE A 151 19.26 -2.37 -9.15
CA PHE A 151 19.77 -3.62 -8.59
C PHE A 151 20.32 -4.55 -9.67
N ALA A 152 21.35 -5.33 -9.31
CA ALA A 152 21.93 -6.33 -10.19
C ALA A 152 21.08 -7.62 -10.23
N ASP A 153 21.52 -8.66 -9.54
CA ASP A 153 20.83 -9.96 -9.53
C ASP A 153 20.01 -10.15 -8.26
N VAL A 154 18.80 -10.67 -8.43
CA VAL A 154 17.92 -11.05 -7.31
C VAL A 154 17.47 -12.49 -7.46
N VAL A 155 17.77 -13.31 -6.45
CA VAL A 155 17.51 -14.76 -6.50
C VAL A 155 16.01 -15.07 -6.43
N SER A 156 15.31 -14.56 -5.43
CA SER A 156 13.89 -14.88 -5.22
C SER A 156 12.95 -13.94 -5.95
N GLY A 157 13.22 -12.63 -5.91
CA GLY A 157 12.38 -11.61 -6.53
C GLY A 157 12.36 -10.29 -5.77
N VAL A 158 11.66 -9.32 -6.36
CA VAL A 158 11.47 -7.98 -5.81
C VAL A 158 10.01 -7.77 -5.46
N GLU A 159 9.72 -7.19 -4.30
CA GLU A 159 8.36 -6.91 -3.83
C GLU A 159 8.18 -5.41 -3.57
N LEU A 160 7.04 -4.85 -3.98
CA LEU A 160 6.60 -3.51 -3.62
C LEU A 160 5.22 -3.57 -2.99
N VAL A 161 5.08 -2.94 -1.82
CA VAL A 161 3.81 -2.83 -1.10
C VAL A 161 3.61 -1.38 -0.70
N ASP A 162 2.40 -0.84 -0.90
CA ASP A 162 2.05 0.54 -0.47
C ASP A 162 3.00 1.62 -1.04
N CYS A 163 3.50 1.43 -2.27
CA CYS A 163 4.47 2.32 -2.90
C CYS A 163 3.82 3.28 -3.92
N ASP A 164 4.33 4.51 -4.00
CA ASP A 164 3.84 5.55 -4.91
C ASP A 164 4.98 6.11 -5.78
N ALA A 165 4.80 6.16 -7.10
CA ALA A 165 5.73 6.79 -8.03
C ALA A 165 7.17 6.23 -7.96
N CYS A 166 7.33 4.93 -7.73
CA CYS A 166 8.64 4.28 -7.59
C CYS A 166 9.12 3.68 -8.91
N LYS A 167 10.44 3.61 -9.08
CA LYS A 167 11.10 3.01 -10.25
C LYS A 167 11.99 1.86 -9.81
N LEU A 168 11.88 0.73 -10.49
CA LEU A 168 12.78 -0.40 -10.37
C LEU A 168 13.60 -0.52 -11.64
N GLN A 169 14.92 -0.67 -11.52
CA GLN A 169 15.80 -0.89 -12.66
C GLN A 169 16.68 -2.10 -12.39
N CYS A 170 16.51 -3.13 -13.22
CA CYS A 170 17.34 -4.33 -13.17
C CYS A 170 18.53 -4.19 -14.12
N THR A 171 19.75 -4.33 -13.59
CA THR A 171 20.98 -4.39 -14.38
C THR A 171 21.53 -5.81 -14.52
N GLY A 172 21.03 -6.77 -13.74
CA GLY A 172 21.35 -8.20 -13.81
C GLY A 172 20.12 -9.05 -14.14
N THR A 173 19.83 -10.04 -13.31
CA THR A 173 18.69 -10.96 -13.47
C THR A 173 17.64 -10.83 -12.36
N VAL A 174 16.36 -10.97 -12.71
CA VAL A 174 15.25 -11.12 -11.78
C VAL A 174 14.19 -12.03 -12.41
N HIS A 175 13.60 -12.90 -11.60
CA HIS A 175 12.59 -13.86 -12.06
C HIS A 175 11.17 -13.39 -11.80
N THR A 176 10.93 -12.70 -10.68
CA THR A 176 9.59 -12.26 -10.29
C THR A 176 9.65 -10.88 -9.66
N VAL A 177 8.73 -10.01 -10.07
CA VAL A 177 8.45 -8.71 -9.45
C VAL A 177 7.00 -8.71 -9.00
N SER A 178 6.76 -8.60 -7.69
CA SER A 178 5.43 -8.53 -7.10
C SER A 178 5.11 -7.11 -6.69
N ILE A 179 3.98 -6.58 -7.14
CA ILE A 179 3.54 -5.22 -6.87
C ILE A 179 2.12 -5.30 -6.27
N ASP A 180 1.98 -4.92 -5.00
CA ASP A 180 0.69 -4.86 -4.31
C ASP A 180 0.39 -3.45 -3.82
N LYS A 181 -0.88 -3.03 -3.96
CA LYS A 181 -1.40 -1.79 -3.39
C LYS A 181 -0.49 -0.57 -3.70
N SER A 182 -0.02 -0.48 -4.93
CA SER A 182 0.97 0.53 -5.35
C SER A 182 0.54 1.22 -6.64
N GLN A 183 0.99 2.44 -6.86
CA GLN A 183 0.60 3.24 -8.04
C GLN A 183 1.78 3.98 -8.66
N GLY A 184 1.76 4.15 -9.98
CA GLY A 184 2.80 4.87 -10.72
C GLY A 184 4.15 4.15 -10.69
N ILE A 185 4.16 2.82 -10.85
CA ILE A 185 5.39 2.03 -10.75
C ILE A 185 5.95 1.79 -12.16
N GLN A 186 7.23 2.09 -12.35
CA GLN A 186 7.96 1.76 -13.57
C GLN A 186 8.96 0.63 -13.28
N VAL A 187 8.89 -0.45 -14.07
CA VAL A 187 9.83 -1.57 -14.00
C VAL A 187 10.68 -1.57 -15.28
N ILE A 188 11.95 -1.21 -15.15
CA ILE A 188 12.92 -1.17 -16.24
C ILE A 188 13.71 -2.48 -16.23
N LEU A 189 13.56 -3.27 -17.28
CA LEU A 189 14.23 -4.54 -17.48
C LEU A 189 15.41 -4.39 -18.45
N ASN A 190 16.27 -5.40 -18.48
CA ASN A 190 17.33 -5.59 -19.47
C ASN A 190 17.10 -6.92 -20.21
N GLU A 191 17.96 -7.26 -21.18
CA GLU A 191 17.84 -8.51 -21.95
C GLU A 191 17.83 -9.76 -21.08
N ALA A 192 18.63 -9.78 -20.01
CA ALA A 192 18.76 -10.91 -19.10
C ALA A 192 17.53 -11.11 -18.18
N SER A 193 16.71 -10.08 -17.99
CA SER A 193 15.52 -10.07 -17.14
C SER A 193 14.20 -9.98 -17.91
N LEU A 194 14.22 -10.04 -19.26
CA LEU A 194 13.00 -10.02 -20.09
C LEU A 194 11.99 -11.13 -19.76
N LYS A 195 12.44 -12.23 -19.16
CA LYS A 195 11.60 -13.36 -18.74
C LYS A 195 10.97 -13.18 -17.35
N ALA A 196 11.16 -12.01 -16.72
CA ALA A 196 10.61 -11.75 -15.41
C ALA A 196 9.08 -11.78 -15.43
N GLU A 197 8.49 -12.50 -14.49
CA GLU A 197 7.05 -12.47 -14.24
C GLU A 197 6.71 -11.25 -13.38
N ILE A 198 5.70 -10.48 -13.78
CA ILE A 198 5.23 -9.32 -13.02
C ILE A 198 3.85 -9.66 -12.45
N LEU A 199 3.80 -9.84 -11.13
CA LEU A 199 2.58 -10.11 -10.38
C LEU A 199 2.03 -8.80 -9.83
N THR A 200 0.76 -8.52 -10.08
CA THR A 200 0.14 -7.26 -9.69
C THR A 200 -1.15 -7.49 -8.91
N ALA A 201 -1.36 -6.73 -7.84
CA ALA A 201 -2.62 -6.72 -7.09
C ALA A 201 -2.95 -5.30 -6.62
N LYS A 202 -4.18 -4.82 -6.85
CA LYS A 202 -4.63 -3.48 -6.42
C LYS A 202 -3.68 -2.34 -6.82
N CYS A 203 -3.16 -2.40 -8.03
CA CYS A 203 -2.22 -1.41 -8.55
C CYS A 203 -2.85 -0.58 -9.66
N SER A 204 -2.29 0.61 -9.90
CA SER A 204 -2.63 1.45 -11.04
C SER A 204 -1.40 2.12 -11.64
N GLU A 205 -1.48 2.53 -12.91
CA GLU A 205 -0.38 3.24 -13.61
C GLU A 205 0.93 2.43 -13.56
N LEU A 206 0.87 1.16 -13.96
CA LEU A 206 2.03 0.28 -14.03
C LEU A 206 2.61 0.25 -15.43
N ASN A 207 3.91 0.49 -15.55
CA ASN A 207 4.62 0.50 -16.82
C ASN A 207 5.85 -0.40 -16.76
N VAL A 208 6.04 -1.21 -17.79
CA VAL A 208 7.21 -2.09 -17.97
C VAL A 208 8.00 -1.55 -19.15
N ILE A 209 9.26 -1.26 -18.91
CA ILE A 209 10.16 -0.68 -19.89
C ILE A 209 11.20 -1.74 -20.23
N VAL A 210 11.26 -2.12 -21.50
CA VAL A 210 12.17 -3.16 -22.01
C VAL A 210 13.12 -2.57 -23.05
N PRO A 211 14.35 -3.09 -23.17
CA PRO A 211 15.26 -2.66 -24.22
C PRO A 211 14.64 -2.96 -25.59
N GLY A 212 14.71 -1.99 -26.51
CA GLY A 212 14.40 -2.23 -27.92
C GLY A 212 15.45 -3.12 -28.56
N SER A 213 15.08 -3.75 -29.68
CA SER A 213 16.07 -4.53 -30.43
C SER A 213 17.12 -3.62 -31.05
N GLU A 214 18.35 -4.12 -31.19
CA GLU A 214 19.43 -3.40 -31.91
C GLU A 214 19.01 -3.02 -33.34
N PHE A 215 18.17 -3.85 -33.97
CA PHE A 215 17.62 -3.61 -35.31
C PHE A 215 16.60 -2.45 -35.37
N GLU A 216 16.03 -2.05 -34.23
CA GLU A 216 15.07 -0.95 -34.11
C GLU A 216 15.69 0.32 -33.50
N GLY A 217 17.02 0.41 -33.45
CA GLY A 217 17.74 1.59 -32.94
C GLY A 217 17.99 1.61 -31.44
N GLY A 218 17.70 0.51 -30.73
CA GLY A 218 18.06 0.34 -29.31
C GLY A 218 17.28 1.21 -28.33
N GLU A 219 16.22 1.88 -28.76
CA GLU A 219 15.37 2.69 -27.88
C GLU A 219 14.53 1.82 -26.96
N TYR A 220 14.41 2.21 -25.69
CA TYR A 220 13.55 1.51 -24.72
C TYR A 220 12.07 1.64 -25.12
N LYS A 221 11.35 0.52 -25.07
CA LYS A 221 9.90 0.45 -25.30
C LYS A 221 9.16 0.37 -23.98
N GLU A 222 8.14 1.20 -23.83
CA GLU A 222 7.30 1.27 -22.62
C GLU A 222 5.94 0.60 -22.87
N PHE A 223 5.55 -0.29 -21.97
CA PHE A 223 4.31 -1.06 -22.03
C PHE A 223 3.51 -0.85 -20.75
N ALA A 224 2.30 -0.31 -20.88
CA ALA A 224 1.37 -0.23 -19.76
C ALA A 224 0.80 -1.62 -19.44
N LEU A 225 0.84 -2.03 -18.18
CA LEU A 225 0.17 -3.25 -17.74
C LEU A 225 -1.32 -2.97 -17.50
N PRO A 226 -2.20 -3.89 -17.92
CA PRO A 226 -3.62 -3.72 -17.73
C PRO A 226 -4.00 -3.86 -16.25
N GLU A 227 -4.90 -3.00 -15.81
CA GLU A 227 -5.36 -2.91 -14.41
C GLU A 227 -6.86 -3.22 -14.25
N GLN A 228 -7.60 -3.34 -15.36
CA GLN A 228 -9.03 -3.63 -15.37
C GLN A 228 -9.31 -5.04 -15.91
N PHE A 229 -10.29 -5.71 -15.30
CA PHE A 229 -10.72 -7.06 -15.67
C PHE A 229 -12.23 -7.09 -15.83
N ILE A 230 -12.72 -7.77 -16.86
CA ILE A 230 -14.14 -8.07 -17.01
C ILE A 230 -14.39 -9.50 -16.54
N SER A 231 -15.30 -9.68 -15.59
CA SER A 231 -15.79 -11.00 -15.18
C SER A 231 -17.23 -11.21 -15.68
N LYS A 232 -17.44 -12.21 -16.53
CA LYS A 232 -18.76 -12.57 -17.09
C LYS A 232 -19.21 -13.93 -16.59
N TRP A 233 -20.50 -14.08 -16.29
CA TRP A 233 -21.11 -15.37 -15.99
C TRP A 233 -21.27 -16.19 -17.27
N ASN A 234 -20.66 -17.38 -17.33
CA ASN A 234 -20.84 -18.32 -18.42
C ASN A 234 -21.89 -19.37 -18.02
N ALA A 235 -23.06 -19.33 -18.68
CA ALA A 235 -24.17 -20.23 -18.38
C ALA A 235 -23.89 -21.71 -18.72
N ALA A 236 -23.01 -21.96 -19.71
CA ALA A 236 -22.64 -23.32 -20.11
C ALA A 236 -21.68 -23.96 -19.10
N THR A 237 -20.65 -23.22 -18.67
CA THR A 237 -19.66 -23.71 -17.69
C THR A 237 -20.09 -23.52 -16.23
N LYS A 238 -21.19 -22.77 -16.00
CA LYS A 238 -21.73 -22.37 -14.69
C LYS A 238 -20.69 -21.73 -13.78
N LYS A 239 -19.80 -20.93 -14.35
CA LYS A 239 -18.68 -20.26 -13.66
C LYS A 239 -18.51 -18.85 -14.21
N TYR A 240 -17.84 -18.00 -13.43
CA TYR A 240 -17.35 -16.72 -13.94
C TYR A 240 -16.05 -16.94 -14.72
N GLU A 241 -15.98 -16.34 -15.90
CA GLU A 241 -14.77 -16.25 -16.71
C GLU A 241 -14.27 -14.80 -16.66
N THR A 242 -12.97 -14.63 -16.43
CA THR A 242 -12.36 -13.30 -16.26
C THR A 242 -11.33 -13.07 -17.35
N GLU A 243 -11.50 -11.98 -18.09
CA GLU A 243 -10.58 -11.54 -19.12
C GLU A 243 -9.98 -10.19 -18.75
N CYS A 244 -8.73 -9.98 -19.16
CA CYS A 244 -8.05 -8.73 -18.95
C CYS A 244 -8.49 -7.72 -20.03
N MET A 245 -8.79 -6.48 -19.63
CA MET A 245 -9.13 -5.42 -20.57
C MET A 245 -7.86 -4.94 -21.28
N SER A 246 -7.73 -5.26 -22.56
CA SER A 246 -6.68 -4.65 -23.39
C SER A 246 -7.11 -3.23 -23.75
N HIS A 247 -6.45 -2.22 -23.18
CA HIS A 247 -6.39 -0.92 -23.82
C HIS A 247 -5.31 -1.02 -24.90
N SER A 248 -5.71 -1.16 -26.15
CA SER A 248 -4.80 -1.01 -27.28
C SER A 248 -4.16 0.38 -27.17
N ALA A 249 -2.86 0.42 -26.88
CA ALA A 249 -2.01 1.59 -27.01
C ALA A 249 -1.36 1.57 -28.39
#